data_AF-A0A955GHF5-F1
#
_entry.id   AF-A0A955GHF5-F1
#
_cell.length_a   1.000
_cell.length_b   1.000
_cell.length_c   1.000
_cell.angle_alpha   90.00
_cell.angle_beta   90.00
_cell.angle_gamma   90.00
#
_symmetry.space_group_name_H-M   'P 1'
#
loop_
_entity.id
_entity.type
_entity.pdbx_description
1 polymer ?
#
loop_
_entity_poly.entity_id
_entity_poly.type
_entity_poly.pdbx_seq_one_letter_code
_entity_poly.pdbx_strand_id
1 'polypeptide(L)'
;MTKPDLHRLIREVEALDNYISQNSIRGQKSAALPRLTASLESLLQDNNLDVMQDKVRTELRRVLAELLATAPVLHMSFAIEPSSFMTQKIVNWFRTEVHPALMLQIGVQPTIAAGCVLRTSNKFFDFSLRQHLRASQQLLMDSIRNHTEDLEVNPNQMTPQESPSRATVANTGVPK
;
A
#
# COMPACT_ATOMS: atom_id res chain seq x y z
N MET A 1 6.66 9.08 -6.84
CA MET A 1 6.57 10.55 -6.75
C MET A 1 5.13 10.93 -6.46
N THR A 2 4.93 11.73 -5.42
CA THR A 2 3.62 12.30 -5.09
C THR A 2 3.44 13.64 -5.81
N LYS A 3 2.20 14.15 -5.88
CA LYS A 3 1.91 15.46 -6.47
C LYS A 3 2.68 16.62 -5.79
N PRO A 4 2.77 16.68 -4.44
CA PRO A 4 3.62 17.66 -3.76
C PRO A 4 5.10 17.58 -4.16
N ASP A 5 5.64 16.38 -4.35
CA ASP A 5 7.04 16.22 -4.77
C ASP A 5 7.29 16.82 -6.16
N LEU A 6 6.35 16.64 -7.08
CA LEU A 6 6.45 17.19 -8.44
C LEU A 6 6.41 18.73 -8.44
N HIS A 7 5.53 19.35 -7.63
CA HIS A 7 5.53 20.80 -7.44
C HIS A 7 6.86 21.31 -6.85
N ARG A 8 7.44 20.57 -5.91
CA ARG A 8 8.74 20.92 -5.32
C ARG A 8 9.84 20.88 -6.37
N LEU A 9 9.87 19.84 -7.20
CA LEU A 9 10.81 19.69 -8.33
C LEU A 9 10.71 20.84 -9.33
N ILE A 10 9.49 21.22 -9.73
CA ILE A 10 9.29 22.34 -10.67
C ILE A 10 9.87 23.64 -10.10
N ARG A 11 9.55 23.98 -8.84
CA ARG A 11 10.08 25.18 -8.19
C ARG A 11 11.60 25.16 -8.05
N GLU A 12 12.16 23.98 -7.85
CA GLU A 12 13.60 23.81 -7.74
C GLU A 12 14.31 24.03 -9.08
N VAL A 13 13.76 23.50 -10.17
CA VAL A 13 14.25 23.76 -11.54
C VAL A 13 14.16 25.26 -11.87
N GLU A 14 13.07 25.92 -11.49
CA GLU A 14 12.91 27.38 -11.66
C GLU A 14 13.92 28.16 -10.82
N ALA A 15 14.17 27.77 -9.57
CA ALA A 15 15.16 28.41 -8.72
C ALA A 15 16.58 28.28 -9.30
N LEU A 16 16.90 27.13 -9.87
CA LEU A 16 18.18 26.87 -10.53
C LEU A 16 18.35 27.69 -11.81
N ASP A 17 17.31 27.77 -12.64
CA ASP A 17 17.33 28.59 -13.86
C ASP A 17 17.51 30.08 -13.56
N ASN A 18 16.80 30.58 -12.54
CA ASN A 18 16.97 31.94 -12.04
C ASN A 18 18.39 32.19 -11.52
N TYR A 19 18.97 31.23 -10.79
CA TYR A 19 20.34 31.33 -10.29
C TYR A 19 21.37 31.43 -11.42
N ILE A 20 21.28 30.54 -12.41
CA ILE A 20 22.19 30.54 -13.56
C ILE A 20 22.04 31.83 -14.39
N SER A 21 20.80 32.28 -14.62
CA SER A 21 20.50 33.51 -15.34
C SER A 21 21.03 34.76 -14.63
N GLN A 22 20.93 34.82 -13.29
CA GLN A 22 21.50 35.94 -12.53
C GLN A 22 23.03 35.96 -12.58
N ASN A 23 23.68 34.80 -12.55
CA ASN A 23 25.14 34.72 -12.61
C ASN A 23 25.68 35.08 -14.00
N SER A 24 24.96 34.73 -15.08
CA SER A 24 25.35 35.12 -16.43
C SER A 24 25.30 36.64 -16.62
N ILE A 25 24.27 37.30 -16.08
CA ILE A 25 24.13 38.77 -16.09
C ILE A 25 25.28 39.44 -15.31
N ARG A 26 25.70 38.84 -14.20
CA ARG A 26 26.81 39.34 -13.37
C ARG A 26 28.20 39.04 -13.94
N GLY A 27 28.29 38.34 -15.08
CA GLY A 27 29.56 37.96 -15.71
C GLY A 27 30.38 36.92 -14.94
N GLN A 28 29.80 36.28 -13.91
CA GLN A 28 30.46 35.25 -13.13
C GLN A 28 30.31 33.90 -13.84
N LYS A 29 31.33 33.51 -14.62
CA LYS A 29 31.34 32.28 -15.43
C LYS A 29 31.38 30.97 -14.63
N SER A 30 31.64 31.01 -13.33
CA SER A 30 31.82 29.82 -12.52
C SER A 30 31.39 30.05 -11.08
N ALA A 31 30.11 30.35 -10.89
CA ALA A 31 29.51 30.20 -9.57
C ALA A 31 29.25 28.71 -9.32
N ALA A 32 29.65 28.21 -8.15
CA ALA A 32 29.35 26.84 -7.74
C ALA A 32 27.84 26.58 -7.86
N LEU A 33 27.46 25.43 -8.43
CA LEU A 33 26.05 25.03 -8.52
C LEU A 33 25.39 25.10 -7.14
N PRO A 34 24.16 25.63 -7.05
CA PRO A 34 23.42 25.56 -5.80
C PRO A 34 23.14 24.08 -5.47
N ARG A 35 23.06 23.76 -4.18
CA ARG A 35 22.82 22.39 -3.73
C ARG A 35 21.46 21.90 -4.23
N LEU A 36 21.48 20.90 -5.11
CA LEU A 36 20.28 20.23 -5.62
C LEU A 36 19.75 19.25 -4.57
N THR A 37 18.45 18.96 -4.62
CA THR A 37 17.81 17.91 -3.83
C THR A 37 18.14 16.54 -4.43
N ALA A 38 18.17 15.52 -3.56
CA ALA A 38 18.44 14.14 -3.98
C ALA A 38 17.46 13.64 -5.06
N SER A 39 16.20 14.10 -5.04
CA SER A 39 15.20 13.72 -6.05
C SER A 39 15.52 14.30 -7.43
N LEU A 40 15.95 15.57 -7.49
CA LEU A 40 16.35 16.19 -8.75
C LEU A 40 17.67 15.59 -9.26
N GLU A 41 18.63 15.37 -8.35
CA GLU A 41 19.92 14.75 -8.68
C GLU A 41 19.74 13.33 -9.25
N SER A 42 18.89 12.50 -8.62
CA SER A 42 18.53 11.18 -9.16
C SER A 42 17.92 11.29 -10.55
N LEU A 43 16.95 12.20 -10.76
CA LEU A 43 16.32 12.37 -12.08
C LEU A 43 17.32 12.77 -13.16
N LEU A 44 18.28 13.63 -12.82
CA LEU A 44 19.31 14.07 -13.77
C LEU A 44 20.29 12.95 -14.08
N GLN A 45 20.70 12.20 -13.06
CA GLN A 45 21.60 11.06 -13.21
C GLN A 45 20.94 9.92 -14.00
N ASP A 46 19.70 9.59 -13.67
CA ASP A 46 18.92 8.53 -14.33
C ASP A 46 18.69 8.81 -15.82
N ASN A 47 18.61 10.09 -16.20
CA ASN A 47 18.39 10.53 -17.59
C ASN A 47 19.64 11.09 -18.28
N ASN A 48 20.81 11.06 -17.62
CA ASN A 48 22.07 11.64 -18.08
C ASN A 48 21.93 13.09 -18.60
N LEU A 49 21.20 13.93 -17.86
CA LEU A 49 20.89 15.30 -18.26
C LEU A 49 21.90 16.30 -17.67
N ASP A 50 22.42 17.18 -18.53
CA ASP A 50 23.28 18.30 -18.11
C ASP A 50 22.44 19.56 -17.87
N VAL A 51 22.41 19.99 -16.62
CA VAL A 51 21.60 21.12 -16.17
C VAL A 51 22.17 22.49 -16.55
N MET A 52 23.44 22.54 -16.96
CA MET A 52 24.06 23.78 -17.42
C MET A 52 23.46 24.25 -18.75
N GLN A 53 22.92 23.32 -19.53
CA GLN A 53 22.29 23.62 -20.81
C GLN A 53 20.90 24.22 -20.61
N ASP A 54 20.71 25.43 -21.13
CA ASP A 54 19.44 26.15 -21.06
C ASP A 54 18.26 25.39 -21.70
N LYS A 55 18.54 24.71 -22.82
CA LYS A 55 17.58 23.84 -23.50
C LYS A 55 17.08 22.71 -22.59
N VAL A 56 17.97 22.09 -21.82
CA VAL A 56 17.64 20.98 -20.91
C VAL A 56 16.76 21.47 -19.77
N ARG A 57 17.06 22.65 -19.18
CA ARG A 57 16.23 23.22 -18.10
C ARG A 57 14.82 23.58 -18.59
N THR A 58 14.72 24.19 -19.77
CA THR A 58 13.44 24.55 -20.36
C THR A 58 12.59 23.33 -20.66
N GLU A 59 13.20 22.29 -21.24
CA GLU A 59 12.51 21.05 -21.58
C GLU A 59 12.11 20.26 -20.34
N LEU A 60 13.00 20.17 -19.34
CA LEU A 60 12.69 19.52 -18.06
C LEU A 60 11.48 20.20 -17.38
N ARG A 61 11.45 21.53 -17.35
CA ARG A 61 10.30 22.28 -16.83
C ARG A 61 9.02 21.98 -17.61
N ARG A 62 9.10 21.95 -18.95
CA ARG A 62 7.95 21.64 -19.83
C ARG A 62 7.41 20.25 -19.54
N VAL A 63 8.29 19.24 -19.49
CA VAL A 63 7.92 17.85 -19.22
C VAL A 63 7.32 17.68 -17.83
N LEU A 64 7.91 18.30 -16.80
CA LEU A 64 7.37 18.22 -15.43
C LEU A 64 5.99 18.90 -15.33
N ALA A 65 5.77 20.01 -16.04
CA ALA A 65 4.47 20.69 -16.09
C ALA A 65 3.42 19.88 -16.87
N GLU A 66 3.81 19.26 -17.99
CA GLU A 66 2.95 18.36 -18.76
C GLU A 66 2.58 17.12 -17.94
N LEU A 67 3.54 16.53 -17.25
CA LEU A 67 3.31 15.40 -16.35
C LEU A 67 2.34 15.79 -15.24
N LEU A 68 2.47 16.97 -14.65
CA LEU A 68 1.55 17.47 -13.62
C LEU A 68 0.12 17.61 -14.13
N ALA A 69 -0.06 18.05 -15.39
CA ALA A 69 -1.37 18.27 -15.99
C ALA A 69 -2.05 16.97 -16.45
N THR A 70 -1.26 16.01 -16.96
CA THR A 70 -1.78 14.79 -17.61
C THR A 70 -1.80 13.58 -16.69
N ALA A 71 -0.96 13.52 -15.65
CA ALA A 71 -0.82 12.33 -14.84
C ALA A 71 -2.10 12.03 -14.02
N PRO A 72 -2.61 10.78 -14.08
CA PRO A 72 -3.73 10.38 -13.26
C PRO A 72 -3.32 10.36 -11.78
N VAL A 73 -4.16 10.97 -10.94
CA VAL A 73 -3.94 11.01 -9.48
C VAL A 73 -4.82 9.96 -8.81
N LEU A 74 -4.17 9.09 -8.04
CA LEU A 74 -4.80 8.05 -7.25
C LEU A 74 -4.67 8.39 -5.77
N HIS A 75 -5.79 8.45 -5.06
CA HIS A 75 -5.80 8.68 -3.63
C HIS A 75 -5.93 7.35 -2.90
N MET A 76 -5.01 7.05 -1.98
CA MET A 76 -5.05 5.84 -1.19
C MET A 76 -4.97 6.19 0.29
N SER A 77 -5.99 5.79 1.04
CA SER A 77 -6.08 6.02 2.49
C SER A 77 -5.80 4.73 3.24
N PHE A 78 -4.90 4.79 4.21
CA PHE A 78 -4.56 3.66 5.07
C PHE A 78 -5.01 3.90 6.51
N ALA A 79 -5.21 2.82 7.26
CA ALA A 79 -5.44 2.87 8.71
C ALA A 79 -4.29 3.56 9.46
N ILE A 80 -3.06 3.26 9.03
CA ILE A 80 -1.79 3.69 9.62
C ILE A 80 -0.89 4.14 8.48
N GLU A 81 0.03 5.06 8.75
CA GLU A 81 1.01 5.51 7.77
C GLU A 81 1.85 4.33 7.23
N PRO A 82 1.85 4.08 5.91
CA PRO A 82 2.65 2.99 5.34
C PRO A 82 4.14 3.34 5.34
N SER A 83 5.00 2.34 5.46
CA SER A 83 6.45 2.55 5.33
C SER A 83 6.83 3.03 3.92
N SER A 84 7.96 3.72 3.81
CA SER A 84 8.49 4.21 2.51
C SER A 84 8.72 3.06 1.52
N PHE A 85 9.23 1.93 2.00
CA PHE A 85 9.44 0.73 1.20
C PHE A 85 8.12 0.14 0.65
N MET A 86 7.08 0.05 1.49
CA MET A 86 5.76 -0.42 1.06
C MET A 86 5.15 0.54 0.03
N THR A 87 5.25 1.84 0.29
CA THR A 87 4.80 2.90 -0.63
C THR A 87 5.47 2.76 -2.00
N GLN A 88 6.78 2.55 -2.05
CA GLN A 88 7.50 2.35 -3.32
C GLN A 88 7.02 1.12 -4.06
N LYS A 89 6.81 -0.01 -3.37
CA LYS A 89 6.26 -1.22 -4.00
C LYS A 89 4.88 -1.00 -4.59
N ILE A 90 4.00 -0.31 -3.86
CA ILE A 90 2.65 0.01 -4.33
C ILE A 90 2.70 0.91 -5.57
N VAL A 91 3.52 1.96 -5.53
CA VAL A 91 3.71 2.87 -6.67
C VAL A 91 4.26 2.12 -7.89
N ASN A 92 5.27 1.26 -7.69
CA ASN A 92 5.85 0.49 -8.79
C ASN A 92 4.82 -0.46 -9.40
N TRP A 93 4.03 -1.14 -8.57
CA TRP A 93 2.96 -2.01 -9.05
C TRP A 93 1.92 -1.23 -9.88
N PHE A 94 1.43 -0.09 -9.39
CA PHE A 94 0.49 0.74 -10.16
C PHE A 94 1.08 1.27 -11.47
N ARG A 95 2.39 1.56 -11.49
CA ARG A 95 3.05 2.07 -12.70
C ARG A 95 3.25 0.99 -13.76
N THR A 96 3.48 -0.25 -13.34
CA THR A 96 3.58 -1.40 -14.26
C THR A 96 2.21 -1.82 -14.77
N GLU A 97 1.19 -1.86 -13.91
CA GLU A 97 -0.11 -2.46 -14.25
C GLU A 97 -1.16 -1.47 -14.74
N VAL A 98 -1.12 -0.21 -14.30
CA VAL A 98 -2.20 0.76 -14.57
C VAL A 98 -1.75 1.88 -15.49
N HIS A 99 -0.77 2.69 -15.07
CA HIS A 99 -0.27 3.79 -15.89
C HIS A 99 1.14 4.22 -15.44
N PRO A 100 2.13 4.32 -16.35
CA PRO A 100 3.52 4.61 -15.97
C PRO A 100 3.70 5.98 -15.30
N ALA A 101 2.91 6.97 -15.71
CA ALA A 101 2.94 8.32 -15.15
C ALA A 101 2.05 8.52 -13.90
N LEU A 102 1.47 7.46 -13.32
CA LEU A 102 0.53 7.59 -12.20
C LEU A 102 1.17 8.27 -10.98
N MET A 103 0.41 9.18 -10.37
CA MET A 103 0.74 9.84 -9.12
C MET A 103 -0.11 9.25 -7.99
N LEU A 104 0.56 8.74 -6.94
CA LEU A 104 -0.11 8.25 -5.74
C LEU A 104 -0.09 9.34 -4.67
N GLN A 105 -1.25 9.63 -4.11
CA GLN A 105 -1.42 10.47 -2.93
C GLN A 105 -1.86 9.59 -1.77
N ILE A 106 -0.99 9.45 -0.77
CA ILE A 106 -1.25 8.64 0.42
C ILE A 106 -1.82 9.53 1.53
N GLY A 107 -2.87 9.05 2.17
CA GLY A 107 -3.45 9.63 3.38
C GLY A 107 -3.59 8.60 4.49
N VAL A 108 -3.74 9.09 5.72
CA VAL A 108 -4.08 8.27 6.88
C VAL A 108 -5.50 8.58 7.28
N GLN A 109 -6.31 7.53 7.43
CA GLN A 109 -7.70 7.62 7.85
C GLN A 109 -7.94 6.59 8.97
N PRO A 110 -7.82 6.99 10.25
CA PRO A 110 -7.93 6.08 11.39
C PRO A 110 -9.30 5.40 11.52
N THR A 111 -10.33 5.92 10.84
CA THR A 111 -11.66 5.29 10.81
C THR A 111 -11.66 3.96 10.03
N ILE A 112 -10.67 3.74 9.17
CA ILE A 112 -10.36 2.47 8.54
C ILE A 112 -9.58 1.67 9.60
N ALA A 113 -10.23 0.75 10.30
CA ALA A 113 -9.57 -0.01 11.38
C ALA A 113 -8.40 -0.86 10.86
N ALA A 114 -8.56 -1.48 9.69
CA ALA A 114 -7.53 -2.25 9.00
C ALA A 114 -7.80 -2.24 7.49
N GLY A 115 -6.73 -2.39 6.70
CA GLY A 115 -6.77 -2.36 5.23
C GLY A 115 -6.54 -0.97 4.66
N CYS A 116 -7.02 -0.75 3.44
CA CYS A 116 -6.91 0.53 2.76
C CYS A 116 -8.15 0.82 1.91
N VAL A 117 -8.30 2.09 1.55
CA VAL A 117 -9.36 2.57 0.66
C VAL A 117 -8.70 3.27 -0.52
N LEU A 118 -9.16 2.95 -1.71
CA LEU A 118 -8.64 3.48 -2.96
C LEU A 118 -9.69 4.37 -3.64
N ARG A 119 -9.31 5.60 -3.97
CA ARG A 119 -10.18 6.56 -4.65
C ARG A 119 -9.49 7.12 -5.88
N THR A 120 -10.13 6.92 -7.02
CA THR A 120 -9.83 7.58 -8.29
C THR A 120 -10.75 8.79 -8.47
N SER A 121 -10.63 9.52 -9.57
CA SER A 121 -11.51 10.66 -9.87
C SER A 121 -13.00 10.28 -9.97
N ASN A 122 -13.31 9.05 -10.38
CA ASN A 122 -14.67 8.61 -10.68
C ASN A 122 -15.10 7.32 -9.95
N LYS A 123 -14.17 6.59 -9.32
CA LYS A 123 -14.46 5.32 -8.63
C LYS A 123 -13.85 5.26 -7.25
N PHE A 124 -14.54 4.53 -6.38
CA PHE A 124 -14.15 4.29 -5.00
C PHE A 124 -14.14 2.78 -4.74
N PHE A 125 -13.06 2.29 -4.14
CA PHE A 125 -12.87 0.89 -3.79
C PHE A 125 -12.47 0.79 -2.33
N ASP A 126 -13.26 0.05 -1.55
CA ASP A 126 -13.03 -0.15 -0.13
C ASP A 126 -12.48 -1.55 0.10
N PHE A 127 -11.19 -1.63 0.47
CA PHE A 127 -10.50 -2.86 0.85
C PHE A 127 -10.28 -2.91 2.37
N SER A 128 -11.14 -2.23 3.14
CA SER A 128 -11.09 -2.27 4.59
C SER A 128 -11.62 -3.59 5.15
N LEU A 129 -11.09 -3.98 6.30
CA LEU A 129 -11.58 -5.14 7.05
C LEU A 129 -13.07 -5.02 7.38
N ARG A 130 -13.56 -3.79 7.62
CA ARG A 130 -14.98 -3.54 7.88
C ARG A 130 -15.84 -3.97 6.70
N GLN A 131 -15.45 -3.59 5.48
CA GLN A 131 -16.19 -3.97 4.28
C GLN A 131 -16.13 -5.48 4.04
N HIS A 132 -14.97 -6.09 4.28
CA HIS A 132 -14.79 -7.54 4.18
C HIS A 132 -15.70 -8.32 5.15
N LEU A 133 -15.77 -7.90 6.42
CA LEU A 133 -16.62 -8.52 7.42
C LEU A 133 -18.11 -8.36 7.11
N ARG A 134 -18.53 -7.21 6.57
CA ARG A 134 -19.91 -6.99 6.12
C ARG A 134 -20.28 -7.92 4.97
N ALA A 135 -19.40 -8.07 3.99
CA ALA A 135 -19.62 -8.98 2.87
C ALA A 135 -19.69 -10.45 3.33
N SER A 136 -18.93 -10.80 4.38
CA SER A 136 -18.86 -12.16 4.93
C SER A 136 -19.85 -12.40 6.08
N GLN A 137 -20.76 -11.47 6.36
CA GLN A 137 -21.63 -11.55 7.54
C GLN A 137 -22.54 -12.79 7.50
N GLN A 138 -23.02 -13.17 6.32
CA GLN A 138 -23.85 -14.36 6.14
C GLN A 138 -23.06 -15.64 6.47
N LEU A 139 -21.84 -15.77 5.96
CA LEU A 139 -20.96 -16.90 6.27
C LEU A 139 -20.69 -17.02 7.77
N LEU A 140 -20.56 -15.89 8.47
CA LEU A 140 -20.37 -15.87 9.91
C LEU A 140 -21.63 -16.36 10.65
N MET A 141 -22.81 -15.91 10.24
CA MET A 141 -24.09 -16.34 10.82
C MET A 141 -24.35 -17.83 10.56
N ASP A 142 -24.07 -18.30 9.36
CA ASP A 142 -24.20 -19.71 9.00
C ASP A 142 -23.25 -20.57 9.85
N SER A 143 -22.00 -20.12 10.05
CA SER A 143 -21.03 -20.81 10.91
C SER A 143 -21.45 -20.86 12.38
N ILE A 144 -22.01 -19.76 12.91
CA ILE A 144 -22.50 -19.72 14.31
C ILE A 144 -23.69 -20.65 14.48
N ARG A 145 -24.62 -20.64 13.52
CA ARG A 145 -25.81 -21.49 13.57
C ARG A 145 -25.43 -22.97 13.51
N ASN A 146 -24.57 -23.36 12.57
CA ASN A 146 -24.10 -24.74 12.43
C ASN A 146 -23.43 -25.25 13.73
N HIS A 147 -22.60 -24.43 14.39
CA HIS A 147 -21.98 -24.82 15.67
C HIS A 147 -22.91 -24.77 16.88
N THR A 148 -24.04 -24.07 16.80
CA THR A 148 -25.06 -24.07 17.86
C THR A 148 -25.91 -25.35 17.78
N GLU A 149 -26.19 -25.84 16.56
CA GLU A 149 -26.91 -27.09 16.32
C GLU A 149 -26.10 -28.33 16.76
N ASP A 150 -24.77 -28.28 16.67
CA ASP A 150 -23.86 -29.33 17.19
C ASP A 150 -23.92 -29.49 18.72
N LEU A 151 -24.41 -28.47 19.46
CA LEU A 151 -24.50 -28.49 20.92
C LEU A 151 -25.86 -29.01 21.45
N GLU A 152 -26.88 -29.18 20.59
CA GLU A 152 -28.22 -29.61 21.02
C GLU A 152 -28.51 -31.11 20.79
N VAL A 153 -27.58 -31.88 20.21
CA VAL A 153 -27.79 -33.32 20.00
C VAL A 153 -27.09 -34.15 21.09
N ASN A 154 -27.82 -34.48 22.17
CA ASN A 154 -28.20 -35.87 22.53
C ASN A 154 -28.57 -36.07 24.04
N PRO A 155 -29.86 -35.99 24.43
CA PRO A 155 -30.31 -36.45 25.75
C PRO A 155 -30.63 -37.97 25.83
N ASN A 156 -30.41 -38.75 24.77
CA ASN A 156 -30.74 -40.18 24.73
C ASN A 156 -29.54 -41.03 24.30
N GLN A 157 -28.54 -41.18 25.18
CA GLN A 157 -27.61 -42.31 25.12
C GLN A 157 -27.52 -43.03 26.47
N MET A 158 -28.21 -44.17 26.50
CA MET A 158 -27.84 -45.44 27.14
C MET A 158 -27.89 -45.53 28.67
N THR A 159 -29.06 -45.92 29.16
CA THR A 159 -29.15 -47.08 30.08
C THR A 159 -28.68 -48.35 29.35
N PRO A 160 -27.87 -49.18 30.03
CA PRO A 160 -28.06 -50.62 29.94
C PRO A 160 -28.30 -51.19 31.34
N GLN A 161 -29.55 -51.62 31.58
CA GLN A 161 -29.82 -52.79 32.43
C GLN A 161 -29.16 -54.00 31.75
N GLU A 162 -28.28 -54.69 32.45
CA GLU A 162 -28.25 -56.16 32.50
C GLU A 162 -27.20 -56.66 33.52
N SER A 163 -27.68 -57.13 34.66
CA SER A 163 -27.03 -58.18 35.46
C SER A 163 -27.66 -59.50 35.00
N PRO A 164 -26.89 -60.60 34.87
CA PRO A 164 -26.63 -61.38 36.07
C PRO A 164 -25.23 -61.99 36.18
N SER A 165 -24.73 -61.95 37.42
CA SER A 165 -23.67 -62.77 37.96
C SER A 165 -23.78 -64.25 37.57
N ARG A 166 -22.77 -64.80 36.89
CA ARG A 166 -22.30 -66.16 37.14
C ARG A 166 -20.94 -66.43 36.48
N ALA A 167 -20.17 -67.26 37.18
CA ALA A 167 -19.03 -68.06 36.72
C ALA A 167 -17.61 -67.52 36.96
N THR A 168 -17.06 -68.02 38.07
CA THR A 168 -15.84 -68.86 38.10
C THR A 168 -14.52 -68.18 38.44
N VAL A 169 -14.09 -68.54 39.64
CA VAL A 169 -12.83 -68.29 40.34
C VAL A 169 -11.64 -68.88 39.59
N ALA A 170 -10.54 -68.13 39.63
CA ALA A 170 -9.21 -68.44 39.14
C ALA A 170 -8.54 -69.64 39.82
N ASN A 171 -7.78 -70.43 39.06
CA ASN A 171 -6.55 -71.13 39.43
C ASN A 171 -6.12 -71.96 38.21
N THR A 172 -4.87 -72.13 37.79
CA THR A 172 -3.53 -72.04 38.41
C THR A 172 -2.57 -72.23 37.22
N GLY A 173 -1.40 -71.57 37.21
CA GLY A 173 -0.30 -72.06 36.36
C GLY A 173 0.70 -71.01 35.89
N VAL A 174 1.66 -70.70 36.76
CA VAL A 174 2.93 -69.99 36.47
C VAL A 174 3.98 -71.05 36.01
N PRO A 175 5.25 -70.70 35.76
CA PRO A 175 5.91 -70.39 34.48
C PRO A 175 6.89 -71.47 34.01
N LYS A 176 7.43 -71.32 32.79
CA LYS A 176 8.88 -71.32 32.51
C LYS A 176 9.15 -70.82 31.09
#